data_AF-A0AAE1UFC7-F1
#
_entry.id   AF-A0AAE1UFC7-F1
#
_cell.length_a   1.000
_cell.length_b   1.000
_cell.length_c   1.000
_cell.angle_alpha   90.00
_cell.angle_beta   90.00
_cell.angle_gamma   90.00
#
_symmetry.space_group_name_H-M   'P 1'
#
loop_
_entity.id
_entity.type
_entity.pdbx_description
1 polymer ?
#
loop_
_entity_poly.entity_id
_entity_poly.type
_entity_poly.pdbx_seq_one_letter_code
_entity_poly.pdbx_strand_id
1 'polypeptide(L)'
;MTTPRKGSEITKEWLEVILTEYEVRTTPDASVQIITFLVNPGADPGNNFQAEVIKVAAEGDVRGVTSDSNNNHIHYNLFIKFLLGTAFQQQGARMKNGHRRELLIYSDIIADLNDFQAKTSGDKYHINIPEFVYGICTDDDYVLVMKDLSADG
;
A
#
# COMPACT_ATOMS: atom_id res chain seq x y z
N MET A 1 8.69 12.60 -9.01
CA MET A 1 8.59 12.70 -7.54
C MET A 1 9.45 11.60 -6.95
N THR A 2 10.15 11.85 -5.84
CA THR A 2 11.02 10.84 -5.22
C THR A 2 10.19 9.92 -4.33
N THR A 3 10.36 8.61 -4.49
CA THR A 3 9.71 7.60 -3.63
C THR A 3 10.33 7.63 -2.23
N PRO A 4 9.51 7.68 -1.15
CA PRO A 4 10.03 7.65 0.21
C PRO A 4 10.69 6.31 0.51
N ARG A 5 11.74 6.33 1.34
CA ARG A 5 12.49 5.14 1.76
C ARG A 5 12.32 4.79 3.24
N LYS A 6 11.65 5.67 3.98
CA LYS A 6 11.37 5.56 5.41
C LYS A 6 10.17 6.44 5.77
N GLY A 7 9.56 6.23 6.93
CA GLY A 7 8.35 6.95 7.31
C GLY A 7 8.50 8.47 7.39
N SER A 8 9.67 8.95 7.79
CA SER A 8 9.96 10.40 7.87
C SER A 8 10.07 11.11 6.52
N GLU A 9 10.11 10.37 5.41
CA GLU A 9 10.16 10.93 4.04
C GLU A 9 8.78 10.98 3.38
N ILE A 10 7.73 10.46 4.05
CA ILE A 10 6.37 10.53 3.52
C ILE A 10 5.89 11.96 3.52
N THR A 11 5.40 12.38 2.35
CA THR A 11 4.84 13.70 2.13
C THR A 11 3.37 13.59 1.74
N LYS A 12 2.64 14.68 1.98
CA LYS A 12 1.25 14.83 1.56
C LYS A 12 1.10 14.59 0.07
N GLU A 13 1.96 15.22 -0.72
CA GLU A 13 1.90 15.17 -2.18
C GLU A 13 2.17 13.75 -2.69
N TRP A 14 3.05 12.99 -2.03
CA TRP A 14 3.29 11.60 -2.40
C TRP A 14 2.08 10.72 -2.11
N LEU A 15 1.42 10.92 -0.96
CA LEU A 15 0.17 10.24 -0.63
C LEU A 15 -0.93 10.56 -1.66
N GLU A 16 -1.09 11.83 -2.04
CA GLU A 16 -2.06 12.25 -3.07
C GLU A 16 -1.84 11.54 -4.40
N VAL A 17 -0.58 11.40 -4.84
CA VAL A 17 -0.24 10.67 -6.08
C VAL A 17 -0.64 9.20 -5.99
N ILE A 18 -0.16 8.47 -4.97
CA ILE A 18 -0.39 7.02 -4.91
C ILE A 18 -1.86 6.68 -4.66
N LEU A 19 -2.58 7.52 -3.90
CA LEU A 19 -4.00 7.34 -3.64
C LEU A 19 -4.83 7.68 -4.86
N THR A 20 -4.44 8.71 -5.63
CA THR A 20 -5.04 8.97 -6.94
C THR A 20 -4.86 7.78 -7.87
N GLU A 21 -3.64 7.22 -8.00
CA GLU A 21 -3.39 6.01 -8.80
C GLU A 21 -4.21 4.80 -8.34
N TYR A 22 -4.52 4.71 -7.05
CA TYR A 22 -5.37 3.68 -6.49
C TYR A 22 -6.85 3.89 -6.87
N GLU A 23 -7.40 5.09 -6.65
CA GLU A 23 -8.82 5.39 -6.91
C GLU A 23 -9.18 5.34 -8.40
N VAL A 24 -8.25 5.70 -9.30
CA VAL A 24 -8.52 5.65 -10.76
C VAL A 24 -8.75 4.23 -11.29
N ARG A 25 -8.41 3.19 -10.52
CA ARG A 25 -8.68 1.79 -10.89
C ARG A 25 -10.18 1.48 -10.93
N THR A 26 -10.97 2.18 -10.11
CA THR A 26 -12.43 1.99 -10.01
C THR A 26 -13.20 3.19 -10.56
N THR A 27 -12.67 4.40 -10.38
CA THR A 27 -13.30 5.66 -10.81
C THR A 27 -12.38 6.40 -11.77
N PRO A 28 -12.57 6.23 -13.09
CA PRO A 28 -11.84 7.01 -14.09
C PRO A 28 -12.00 8.51 -13.80
N ASP A 29 -10.91 9.28 -13.89
CA ASP A 29 -10.84 10.71 -13.53
C ASP A 29 -10.87 11.03 -12.02
N ALA A 30 -10.75 10.03 -11.15
CA ALA A 30 -10.57 10.28 -9.72
C ALA A 30 -9.31 11.10 -9.43
N SER A 31 -9.38 11.98 -8.42
CA SER A 31 -8.23 12.70 -7.89
C SER A 31 -8.37 12.88 -6.39
N VAL A 32 -7.32 12.56 -5.65
CA VAL A 32 -7.31 12.62 -4.19
C VAL A 32 -6.59 13.90 -3.73
N GLN A 33 -7.22 14.64 -2.82
CA GLN A 33 -6.61 15.76 -2.11
C GLN A 33 -6.56 15.42 -0.62
N ILE A 34 -5.36 15.29 -0.07
CA ILE A 34 -5.20 14.98 1.36
C ILE A 34 -5.42 16.25 2.17
N ILE A 35 -6.12 16.15 3.30
CA ILE A 35 -6.35 17.25 4.24
C ILE A 35 -5.35 17.11 5.39
N THR A 36 -5.33 15.93 6.02
CA THR A 36 -4.41 15.60 7.10
C THR A 36 -3.86 14.19 6.94
N PHE A 37 -2.69 13.92 7.51
CA PHE A 37 -2.19 12.56 7.67
C PHE A 37 -1.31 12.42 8.91
N LEU A 38 -1.26 11.22 9.45
CA LEU A 38 -0.46 10.83 10.60
C LEU A 38 0.36 9.59 10.25
N VAL A 39 1.63 9.61 10.61
CA VAL A 39 2.55 8.48 10.43
C VAL A 39 2.91 7.92 11.80
N ASN A 40 2.58 6.65 12.02
CA ASN A 40 2.81 5.93 13.27
C ASN A 40 3.67 4.68 13.04
N PRO A 41 4.39 4.17 14.05
CA PRO A 41 5.01 2.86 13.97
C PRO A 41 3.95 1.78 13.66
N GLY A 42 4.24 0.90 12.70
CA GLY A 42 3.34 -0.19 12.31
C GLY A 42 3.72 -1.55 12.90
N ALA A 43 4.84 -1.62 13.60
CA ALA A 43 5.31 -2.80 14.32
C ALA A 43 5.91 -2.38 15.66
N ASP A 44 5.78 -3.25 16.66
CA ASP A 44 6.42 -3.05 17.95
C ASP A 44 7.95 -3.01 17.82
N PRO A 45 8.64 -2.33 18.77
CA PRO A 45 10.09 -2.34 18.81
C PRO A 45 10.65 -3.77 18.80
N GLY A 46 11.52 -4.07 17.84
CA GLY A 46 12.12 -5.40 17.69
C GLY A 46 11.34 -6.36 16.78
N ASN A 47 10.23 -5.95 16.16
CA ASN A 47 9.53 -6.75 15.15
C ASN A 47 9.83 -6.30 13.71
N ASN A 48 10.81 -5.40 13.51
CA ASN A 48 11.09 -4.68 12.27
C ASN A 48 12.59 -4.68 11.87
N PHE A 49 13.32 -5.78 12.10
CA PHE A 49 14.79 -5.83 11.91
C PHE A 49 15.29 -5.67 10.47
N GLN A 50 14.49 -6.06 9.47
CA GLN A 50 14.89 -6.07 8.06
C GLN A 50 14.03 -5.14 7.19
N ALA A 51 12.99 -4.55 7.77
CA ALA A 51 12.05 -3.70 7.07
C ALA A 51 11.42 -2.72 8.05
N GLU A 52 11.21 -1.48 7.61
CA GLU A 52 10.46 -0.49 8.37
C GLU A 52 9.01 -0.66 8.00
N VAL A 53 8.16 -0.94 9.00
CA VAL A 53 6.72 -1.01 8.81
C VAL A 53 6.09 0.13 9.58
N ILE A 54 5.31 0.94 8.89
CA ILE A 54 4.60 2.08 9.47
C ILE A 54 3.11 1.99 9.13
N LYS A 55 2.31 2.63 9.98
CA LYS A 55 0.90 2.89 9.77
C LYS A 55 0.71 4.33 9.35
N VAL A 56 -0.09 4.56 8.32
CA VAL A 56 -0.52 5.90 7.91
C VAL A 56 -2.03 5.97 8.00
N ALA A 57 -2.51 6.96 8.76
CA ALA A 57 -3.92 7.35 8.76
C ALA A 57 -4.01 8.70 8.04
N ALA A 58 -4.75 8.76 6.93
CA ALA A 58 -4.91 9.98 6.15
C ALA A 58 -6.39 10.28 5.91
N GLU A 59 -6.72 11.57 5.90
CA GLU A 59 -8.05 12.08 5.59
C GLU A 59 -7.94 12.92 4.34
N GLY A 60 -8.85 12.75 3.39
CA GLY A 60 -8.82 13.49 2.14
C GLY A 60 -10.14 13.49 1.40
N ASP A 61 -10.22 14.33 0.37
CA ASP A 61 -11.38 14.42 -0.51
C ASP A 61 -11.07 13.79 -1.87
N VAL A 62 -12.00 13.00 -2.40
CA VAL A 62 -11.88 12.39 -3.74
C VAL A 62 -12.77 13.11 -4.74
N ARG A 63 -12.18 13.73 -5.75
CA ARG A 63 -12.90 14.36 -6.87
C ARG A 63 -13.09 13.34 -7.99
N GLY A 64 -14.07 13.56 -8.87
CA GLY A 64 -14.34 12.67 -10.02
C GLY A 64 -15.36 11.55 -9.76
N VAL A 65 -15.81 11.37 -8.50
CA VAL A 65 -16.91 10.47 -8.17
C VAL A 65 -18.23 11.11 -8.63
N THR A 66 -18.86 10.58 -9.67
CA THR A 66 -20.10 11.09 -10.28
C THR A 66 -21.38 10.88 -9.44
N SER A 67 -21.26 10.52 -8.17
CA SER A 67 -22.43 10.25 -7.32
C SER A 67 -22.83 11.48 -6.52
N ASP A 68 -24.13 11.80 -6.54
CA ASP A 68 -24.87 12.89 -5.88
C ASP A 68 -24.71 13.00 -4.33
N SER A 69 -23.70 12.39 -3.73
CA SER A 69 -23.41 12.54 -2.31
C SER A 69 -22.44 13.70 -2.09
N ASN A 70 -22.92 14.75 -1.41
CA ASN A 70 -22.15 15.89 -0.90
C ASN A 70 -21.05 15.52 0.13
N ASN A 71 -20.54 14.29 0.13
CA ASN A 71 -19.52 13.85 1.08
C ASN A 71 -18.50 12.93 0.39
N ASN A 72 -17.55 13.55 -0.32
CA ASN A 72 -16.42 12.86 -0.95
C ASN A 72 -15.23 12.69 0.00
N HIS A 73 -15.48 12.85 1.30
CA HIS A 73 -14.47 12.74 2.33
C HIS A 73 -14.19 11.27 2.65
N ILE A 74 -12.94 10.84 2.53
CA ILE A 74 -12.49 9.46 2.73
C ILE A 74 -11.37 9.41 3.75
N HIS A 75 -11.44 8.37 4.60
CA HIS A 75 -10.37 8.00 5.52
C HIS A 75 -9.58 6.81 4.94
N TYR A 76 -8.27 6.98 4.83
CA TYR A 76 -7.34 5.96 4.38
C TYR A 76 -6.51 5.45 5.56
N ASN A 77 -6.64 4.17 5.87
CA ASN A 77 -5.77 3.48 6.83
C ASN A 77 -4.84 2.55 6.05
N LEU A 78 -3.54 2.80 6.14
CA LEU A 78 -2.52 2.16 5.30
C LEU A 78 -1.41 1.56 6.15
N PHE A 79 -0.91 0.40 5.72
CA PHE A 79 0.42 -0.09 6.07
C PHE A 79 1.40 0.22 4.94
N ILE A 80 2.57 0.75 5.31
CA ILE A 80 3.66 0.99 4.38
C ILE A 80 4.90 0.26 4.86
N LYS A 81 5.51 -0.51 3.97
CA LYS A 81 6.73 -1.28 4.23
C LYS A 81 7.86 -0.77 3.35
N PHE A 82 8.98 -0.44 3.98
CA PHE A 82 10.25 -0.09 3.33
C PHE A 82 11.32 -1.13 3.65
N LEU A 83 12.35 -1.22 2.81
CA LEU A 83 13.54 -2.00 3.15
C LEU A 83 14.42 -1.21 4.12
N LEU A 84 14.66 -1.76 5.31
CA LEU A 84 15.66 -1.23 6.23
C LEU A 84 17.01 -1.85 5.94
N GLY A 85 18.04 -1.03 6.11
CA GLY A 85 19.39 -1.52 6.29
C GLY A 85 20.45 -0.72 5.56
N THR A 86 21.68 -1.01 5.93
CA THR A 86 22.88 -0.58 5.18
C THR A 86 22.83 -1.11 3.76
N ALA A 87 23.61 -0.51 2.84
CA ALA A 87 23.72 -0.99 1.46
C ALA A 87 24.01 -2.51 1.38
N PHE A 88 24.76 -3.06 2.35
CA PHE A 88 25.04 -4.49 2.46
C PHE A 88 23.80 -5.34 2.79
N GLN A 89 22.95 -4.90 3.72
CA GLN A 89 21.72 -5.61 4.08
C GLN A 89 20.70 -5.55 2.94
N GLN A 90 20.59 -4.39 2.28
CA GLN A 90 19.76 -4.23 1.09
C GLN A 90 20.25 -5.15 -0.03
N GLN A 91 21.56 -5.25 -0.26
CA GLN A 91 22.13 -6.17 -1.25
C GLN A 91 21.84 -7.65 -0.92
N GLY A 92 21.90 -8.05 0.36
CA GLY A 92 21.52 -9.39 0.80
C GLY A 92 20.03 -9.71 0.57
N ALA A 93 19.14 -8.75 0.83
CA ALA A 93 17.71 -8.87 0.52
C ALA A 93 17.44 -8.92 -0.99
N ARG A 94 18.25 -8.21 -1.79
CA ARG A 94 18.22 -8.23 -3.26
C ARG A 94 18.61 -9.59 -3.83
N MET A 95 19.72 -10.17 -3.37
CA MET A 95 20.16 -11.50 -3.84
C MET A 95 19.12 -12.60 -3.63
N LYS A 96 18.29 -12.48 -2.59
CA LYS A 96 17.24 -13.46 -2.28
C LYS A 96 15.90 -13.17 -2.99
N ASN A 97 15.75 -12.03 -3.67
CA ASN A 97 14.53 -11.59 -4.35
C ASN A 97 13.25 -11.62 -3.48
N GLY A 98 13.38 -11.58 -2.14
CA GLY A 98 12.26 -11.75 -1.23
C GLY A 98 11.23 -10.62 -1.33
N HIS A 99 11.71 -9.38 -1.35
CA HIS A 99 10.92 -8.16 -1.51
C HIS A 99 10.17 -8.11 -2.86
N ARG A 100 10.81 -8.50 -3.96
CA ARG A 100 10.15 -8.62 -5.28
C ARG A 100 9.04 -9.67 -5.27
N ARG A 101 9.30 -10.84 -4.65
CA ARG A 101 8.27 -11.89 -4.51
C ARG A 101 7.10 -11.42 -3.66
N GLU A 102 7.38 -10.73 -2.55
CA GLU A 102 6.35 -10.15 -1.70
C GLU A 102 5.48 -9.17 -2.48
N LEU A 103 6.08 -8.22 -3.21
CA LEU A 103 5.32 -7.28 -4.05
C LEU A 103 4.40 -8.02 -5.04
N LEU A 104 4.93 -9.00 -5.77
CA LEU A 104 4.15 -9.79 -6.75
C LEU A 104 3.01 -10.59 -6.12
N ILE A 105 3.20 -11.06 -4.88
CA ILE A 105 2.14 -11.75 -4.15
C ILE A 105 0.96 -10.82 -3.95
N TYR A 106 1.21 -9.60 -3.47
CA TYR A 106 0.14 -8.64 -3.18
C TYR A 106 -0.45 -7.99 -4.43
N SER A 107 0.36 -7.69 -5.45
CA SER A 107 -0.13 -6.99 -6.64
C SER A 107 -0.92 -7.90 -7.58
N ASP A 108 -0.47 -9.14 -7.79
CA ASP A 108 -0.94 -9.97 -8.90
C ASP A 108 -1.42 -11.35 -8.44
N ILE A 109 -0.55 -12.11 -7.74
CA ILE A 109 -0.74 -13.56 -7.55
C ILE A 109 -2.00 -13.85 -6.75
N ILE A 110 -2.29 -13.11 -5.68
CA ILE A 110 -3.48 -13.39 -4.87
C ILE A 110 -4.77 -13.06 -5.63
N ALA A 111 -4.78 -11.98 -6.43
CA ALA A 111 -5.93 -11.67 -7.28
C ALA A 111 -6.19 -12.80 -8.28
N ASP A 112 -5.15 -13.26 -8.98
CA ASP A 112 -5.24 -14.38 -9.93
C ASP A 112 -5.71 -15.68 -9.27
N LEU A 113 -5.23 -15.97 -8.05
CA LEU A 113 -5.65 -17.14 -7.29
C LEU A 113 -7.12 -17.06 -6.87
N ASN A 114 -7.58 -15.90 -6.39
CA ASN A 114 -8.97 -15.68 -6.00
C ASN A 114 -9.89 -15.78 -7.24
N ASP A 115 -9.51 -15.19 -8.37
CA ASP A 115 -10.22 -15.32 -9.64
C ASP A 115 -10.33 -16.78 -10.11
N PHE A 116 -9.24 -17.53 -10.03
CA PHE A 116 -9.22 -18.95 -10.36
C PHE A 116 -10.14 -19.76 -9.45
N GLN A 117 -10.12 -19.50 -8.14
CA GLN A 117 -10.95 -20.20 -7.16
C GLN A 117 -12.43 -19.85 -7.29
N ALA A 118 -12.78 -18.60 -7.59
CA ALA A 118 -14.14 -18.18 -7.89
C ALA A 118 -14.71 -18.99 -9.07
N LYS A 119 -13.91 -19.16 -10.13
CA LYS A 119 -14.29 -19.93 -11.33
C LYS A 119 -14.40 -21.45 -11.10
N THR A 120 -13.61 -22.01 -10.19
CA THR A 120 -13.49 -23.48 -10.03
C THR A 120 -14.21 -24.06 -8.82
N SER A 121 -14.39 -23.28 -7.75
CA SER A 121 -14.87 -23.76 -6.45
C SER A 121 -15.93 -22.88 -5.82
N GLY A 122 -16.46 -21.89 -6.56
CA GLY A 122 -17.48 -20.97 -6.06
C GLY A 122 -16.96 -20.13 -4.87
N ASP A 123 -15.69 -19.72 -4.92
CA ASP A 123 -15.05 -18.82 -3.96
C ASP A 123 -14.89 -19.39 -2.53
N LYS A 124 -14.97 -20.71 -2.37
CA LYS A 124 -14.86 -21.39 -1.07
C LYS A 124 -13.54 -21.12 -0.32
N TYR A 125 -12.46 -20.84 -1.04
CA TYR A 125 -11.11 -20.76 -0.48
C TYR A 125 -10.50 -19.34 -0.56
N HIS A 126 -11.36 -18.33 -0.69
CA HIS A 126 -10.95 -16.93 -0.88
C HIS A 126 -9.85 -16.51 0.08
N ILE A 127 -8.75 -16.01 -0.47
CA ILE A 127 -7.60 -15.56 0.30
C ILE A 127 -7.83 -14.09 0.66
N ASN A 128 -8.17 -13.86 1.93
CA ASN A 128 -8.32 -12.53 2.49
C ASN A 128 -6.96 -11.98 2.92
N ILE A 129 -6.48 -10.96 2.21
CA ILE A 129 -5.25 -10.24 2.52
C ILE A 129 -5.52 -8.73 2.51
N PRO A 130 -4.64 -7.93 3.16
CA PRO A 130 -4.59 -6.49 2.95
C PRO A 130 -4.58 -6.14 1.47
N GLU A 131 -5.47 -5.24 1.07
CA GLU A 131 -5.58 -4.83 -0.32
C GLU A 131 -4.34 -4.05 -0.76
N PHE A 132 -3.82 -4.36 -1.95
CA PHE A 132 -2.69 -3.66 -2.54
C PHE A 132 -3.08 -2.27 -3.05
N VAL A 133 -2.48 -1.24 -2.46
CA VAL A 133 -2.71 0.16 -2.86
C VAL A 133 -1.65 0.59 -3.87
N TYR A 134 -0.38 0.42 -3.53
CA TYR A 134 0.73 0.90 -4.34
C TYR A 134 2.00 0.11 -4.05
N GLY A 135 2.91 0.02 -5.01
CA GLY A 135 4.22 -0.52 -4.73
C GLY A 135 5.24 -0.29 -5.85
N ILE A 136 6.49 -0.09 -5.44
CA ILE A 136 7.65 -0.01 -6.31
C ILE A 136 8.68 -1.02 -5.80
N CYS A 137 9.30 -1.72 -6.73
CA CYS A 137 10.46 -2.56 -6.47
C CYS A 137 11.46 -2.37 -7.62
N THR A 138 12.34 -1.39 -7.49
CA THR A 138 13.47 -1.17 -8.39
C THR A 138 14.77 -1.62 -7.73
N ASP A 139 15.88 -1.48 -8.46
CA ASP A 139 17.19 -1.69 -7.87
C ASP A 139 17.44 -0.73 -6.71
N ASP A 140 16.90 0.47 -6.67
CA ASP A 140 17.23 1.45 -5.62
C ASP A 140 16.13 1.70 -4.60
N ASP A 141 14.88 1.42 -4.96
CA ASP A 141 13.72 1.74 -4.15
C ASP A 141 12.81 0.53 -3.96
N TYR A 142 12.37 0.35 -2.71
CA TYR A 142 11.31 -0.59 -2.37
C TYR A 142 10.30 0.09 -1.46
N VAL A 143 9.06 0.09 -1.90
CA VAL A 143 7.90 0.45 -1.08
C VAL A 143 6.75 -0.47 -1.42
N LEU A 144 6.06 -0.95 -0.39
CA LEU A 144 4.81 -1.69 -0.52
C LEU A 144 3.78 -1.00 0.37
N VAL A 145 2.66 -0.58 -0.21
CA VAL A 145 1.54 0.11 0.44
C VAL A 145 0.31 -0.77 0.33
N MET A 146 -0.31 -1.05 1.46
CA MET A 146 -1.49 -1.90 1.56
C MET A 146 -2.50 -1.26 2.52
N LYS A 147 -3.78 -1.64 2.43
CA LYS A 147 -4.78 -1.22 3.43
C LYS A 147 -4.50 -1.82 4.80
N ASP A 148 -4.72 -1.06 5.86
CA ASP A 148 -4.71 -1.56 7.24
C ASP A 148 -6.08 -2.12 7.61
N LEU A 149 -6.19 -3.45 7.65
CA LEU A 149 -7.42 -4.16 8.02
C LEU A 149 -7.77 -4.05 9.51
N SER A 150 -6.88 -3.52 10.36
CA SER A 150 -7.16 -3.36 11.80
C SER A 150 -8.07 -2.18 12.11
N ALA A 151 -8.35 -1.30 11.13
CA ALA A 151 -9.26 -0.17 11.29
C ALA A 151 -10.73 -0.50 10.96
N ASP A 152 -11.01 -1.70 10.42
CA ASP A 152 -12.36 -2.15 10.04
C ASP A 152 -13.07 -2.94 11.17
N GLY A 153 -12.58 -2.88 12.41
CA GLY A 153 -13.06 -3.65 13.57
C GLY A 153 -13.26 -2.85 14.84
#